data_AF-A0A1E3NWD4-F1
#
_entry.id   AF-A0A1E3NWD4-F1
#
_cell.length_a   1.000
_cell.length_b   1.000
_cell.length_c   1.000
_cell.angle_alpha   90.00
_cell.angle_beta   90.00
_cell.angle_gamma   90.00
#
_symmetry.space_group_name_H-M   'P 1'
#
loop_
_entity.id
_entity.type
_entity.pdbx_description
1 polymer ?
#
loop_
_entity_poly.entity_id
_entity_poly.type
_entity_poly.pdbx_seq_one_letter_code
_entity_poly.pdbx_strand_id
1 'polypeptide(L)'
;MIFNPLLEQGLPTFVEQRGLYETRERPSKTFSWKAFIAAQITAEIPWNALVGTAAFFCFYYPVGFYNNASPSGTAAVNQRGAYAWFFNVLFYIYIGTTSHLVMAPLELTESAGNVGYLIFTLGLTFCGVLVSLDKLPGFWKFMYQVSPFTYIVDGFLSNGLANNRVQCSSTELVRFSPSTGYNCAQYMESYITKAGAGYLADPFATENCEFCAISSTNDFLRVVGVSYDRRWRNVGIFIAFIFFNIIGATFLYWLARVPKKADRVKCVKKEGEVNVPQSEYSKSMIDKEDSTIV
;
A
#
# COMPACT_ATOMS: atom_id res chain seq x y z
N MET A 1 -2.27 10.21 1.24
CA MET A 1 -1.05 10.31 2.07
C MET A 1 -1.28 9.66 3.44
N ILE A 2 -1.43 8.34 3.51
CA ILE A 2 -1.61 7.60 4.79
C ILE A 2 -0.49 6.57 5.03
N PHE A 3 0.32 6.28 4.01
CA PHE A 3 1.39 5.28 4.06
C PHE A 3 2.45 5.60 5.11
N ASN A 4 3.13 6.75 4.99
CA ASN A 4 4.22 7.10 5.93
C ASN A 4 3.73 7.26 7.38
N PRO A 5 2.63 7.97 7.68
CA PRO A 5 2.18 8.12 9.07
C PRO A 5 1.83 6.77 9.73
N LEU A 6 1.17 5.87 8.99
CA LEU A 6 0.81 4.56 9.52
C LEU A 6 2.04 3.66 9.71
N LEU A 7 3.02 3.74 8.79
CA LEU A 7 4.29 3.05 8.93
C LEU A 7 5.04 3.53 10.18
N GLU A 8 5.16 4.85 10.35
CA GLU A 8 5.86 5.48 11.46
C GLU A 8 5.21 5.18 12.82
N GLN A 9 3.88 5.08 12.89
CA GLN A 9 3.16 4.75 14.12
C GLN A 9 3.52 3.36 14.67
N GLY A 10 3.78 2.38 13.79
CA GLY A 10 4.15 1.02 14.20
C GLY A 10 5.62 0.87 14.65
N LEU A 11 6.48 1.84 14.28
CA LEU A 11 7.92 1.79 14.57
C LEU A 11 8.28 1.61 16.05
N PRO A 12 7.81 2.46 16.97
CA PRO A 12 8.23 2.38 18.37
C PRO A 12 7.78 1.08 19.05
N THR A 13 6.55 0.62 18.79
CA THR A 13 5.98 -0.58 19.40
C THR A 13 6.77 -1.83 19.05
N PHE A 14 7.17 -1.99 17.78
CA PHE A 14 7.97 -3.13 17.35
C PHE A 14 9.36 -3.14 17.97
N VAL A 15 10.01 -1.96 18.09
CA VAL A 15 11.36 -1.85 18.69
C VAL A 15 11.33 -2.20 20.17
N GLU A 16 10.31 -1.74 20.91
CA GLU A 16 10.13 -2.07 22.33
C GLU A 16 9.91 -3.58 22.53
N GLN A 17 9.00 -4.18 21.77
CA GLN A 17 8.69 -5.61 21.83
C GLN A 17 9.90 -6.47 21.46
N ARG A 18 10.68 -6.05 20.45
CA ARG A 18 11.94 -6.71 20.10
C ARG A 18 12.96 -6.59 21.22
N GLY A 19 13.09 -5.41 21.84
CA GLY A 19 14.00 -5.18 22.95
C GLY A 19 13.72 -6.13 24.12
N LEU A 20 12.45 -6.31 24.47
CA LEU A 20 12.01 -7.26 25.49
C LEU A 20 12.36 -8.72 25.11
N TYR A 21 12.07 -9.11 23.87
CA TYR A 21 12.36 -10.46 23.36
C TYR A 21 13.87 -10.77 23.41
N GLU A 22 14.71 -9.86 22.91
CA GLU A 22 16.15 -10.09 22.79
C GLU A 22 16.88 -10.06 24.13
N THR A 23 16.43 -9.23 25.08
CA THR A 23 17.09 -9.05 26.38
C THR A 23 16.63 -10.04 27.44
N ARG A 24 15.34 -10.44 27.44
CA ARG A 24 14.77 -11.30 28.49
C ARG A 24 14.41 -12.69 27.99
N GLU A 25 13.59 -12.78 26.95
CA GLU A 25 12.95 -14.04 26.54
C GLU A 25 13.88 -14.98 25.76
N ARG A 26 14.81 -14.39 25.00
CA ARG A 26 15.79 -15.13 24.22
C ARG A 26 16.87 -15.78 25.11
N PRO A 27 17.50 -15.08 26.08
CA PRO A 27 18.47 -15.71 26.98
C PRO A 27 17.85 -16.79 27.87
N SER A 28 16.61 -16.60 28.32
CA SER A 28 15.87 -17.60 29.12
C SER A 28 15.37 -18.80 28.30
N LYS A 29 15.52 -18.76 26.96
CA LYS A 29 15.01 -19.77 26.02
C LYS A 29 13.50 -20.01 26.14
N THR A 30 12.73 -19.02 26.54
CA THR A 30 11.27 -19.13 26.67
C THR A 30 10.61 -19.20 25.30
N PHE A 31 11.06 -18.39 24.33
CA PHE A 31 10.49 -18.34 22.98
C PHE A 31 11.54 -18.36 21.86
N SER A 32 11.22 -19.06 20.76
CA SER A 32 12.03 -19.06 19.54
C SER A 32 11.83 -17.77 18.75
N TRP A 33 12.86 -17.33 18.02
CA TRP A 33 12.81 -16.12 17.20
C TRP A 33 11.74 -16.19 16.11
N LYS A 34 11.44 -17.41 15.65
CA LYS A 34 10.36 -17.68 14.68
C LYS A 34 8.99 -17.37 15.29
N ALA A 35 8.80 -17.69 16.57
CA ALA A 35 7.55 -17.44 17.28
C ALA A 35 7.35 -15.93 17.49
N PHE A 36 8.43 -15.19 17.81
CA PHE A 36 8.39 -13.74 17.92
C PHE A 36 7.94 -13.07 16.62
N ILE A 37 8.63 -13.31 15.50
CA ILE A 37 8.27 -12.67 14.22
C ILE A 37 6.88 -13.09 13.74
N ALA A 38 6.51 -14.35 13.91
CA ALA A 38 5.16 -14.81 13.56
C ALA A 38 4.09 -14.13 14.41
N ALA A 39 4.31 -13.98 15.72
CA ALA A 39 3.38 -13.29 16.62
C ALA A 39 3.19 -11.82 16.23
N GLN A 40 4.28 -11.11 15.89
CA GLN A 40 4.22 -9.72 15.44
C GLN A 40 3.37 -9.57 14.17
N ILE A 41 3.67 -10.34 13.12
CA ILE A 41 2.98 -10.24 11.84
C ILE A 41 1.50 -10.64 11.98
N THR A 42 1.21 -11.73 12.70
CA THR A 42 -0.16 -12.23 12.88
C THR A 42 -1.01 -11.32 13.76
N ALA A 43 -0.43 -10.64 14.75
CA ALA A 43 -1.15 -9.67 15.57
C ALA A 43 -1.47 -8.38 14.80
N GLU A 44 -0.60 -7.98 13.85
CA GLU A 44 -0.79 -6.72 13.11
C GLU A 44 -1.80 -6.86 11.96
N ILE A 45 -1.95 -8.04 11.36
CA ILE A 45 -2.89 -8.25 10.24
C ILE A 45 -4.35 -7.91 10.62
N PRO A 46 -4.93 -8.41 11.73
CA PRO A 46 -6.28 -8.06 12.15
C PRO A 46 -6.45 -6.57 12.43
N TRP A 47 -5.46 -5.94 13.07
CA TRP A 47 -5.49 -4.51 13.36
C TRP A 47 -5.51 -3.68 12.07
N ASN A 48 -4.61 -3.97 11.14
CA ASN A 48 -4.57 -3.32 9.83
C ASN A 48 -5.86 -3.56 9.03
N ALA A 49 -6.48 -4.73 9.13
CA ALA A 49 -7.75 -5.01 8.48
C ALA A 49 -8.92 -4.20 9.08
N LEU A 50 -8.94 -4.00 10.40
CA LEU A 50 -9.94 -3.15 11.07
C LEU A 50 -9.79 -1.68 10.66
N VAL A 51 -8.56 -1.15 10.72
CA VAL A 51 -8.28 0.24 10.32
C VAL A 51 -8.56 0.43 8.83
N GLY A 52 -8.18 -0.51 7.97
CA GLY A 52 -8.49 -0.48 6.54
C GLY A 52 -9.99 -0.55 6.25
N THR A 53 -10.76 -1.27 7.06
CA THR A 53 -12.23 -1.29 6.93
C THR A 53 -12.84 0.06 7.33
N ALA A 54 -12.39 0.66 8.44
CA ALA A 54 -12.84 1.99 8.83
C ALA A 54 -12.49 3.06 7.75
N ALA A 55 -11.26 3.01 7.24
CA ALA A 55 -10.80 3.91 6.19
C ALA A 55 -11.59 3.78 4.89
N PHE A 56 -12.05 2.57 4.55
CA PHE A 56 -12.92 2.36 3.40
C PHE A 56 -14.21 3.18 3.51
N PHE A 57 -14.87 3.19 4.68
CA PHE A 57 -16.08 3.99 4.87
C PHE A 57 -15.82 5.50 4.76
N CYS A 58 -14.71 5.98 5.31
CA CYS A 58 -14.34 7.40 5.29
C CYS A 58 -13.95 7.92 3.90
N PHE A 59 -13.50 7.06 2.99
CA PHE A 59 -13.05 7.48 1.66
C PHE A 59 -14.05 7.11 0.56
N TYR A 60 -14.56 5.89 0.55
CA TYR A 60 -15.35 5.37 -0.57
C TYR A 60 -16.69 6.08 -0.76
N TYR A 61 -17.38 6.38 0.35
CA TYR A 61 -18.69 7.02 0.31
C TYR A 61 -18.62 8.53 0.06
N PRO A 62 -17.74 9.31 0.72
CA PRO A 62 -17.66 10.75 0.47
C PRO A 62 -17.17 11.10 -0.93
N VAL A 63 -16.28 10.29 -1.53
CA VAL A 63 -15.85 10.47 -2.93
C VAL A 63 -16.96 10.12 -3.92
N GLY A 64 -17.97 9.35 -3.51
CA GLY A 64 -19.11 9.02 -4.36
C GLY A 64 -18.85 7.94 -5.40
N PHE A 65 -17.85 7.07 -5.20
CA PHE A 65 -17.55 5.98 -6.15
C PHE A 65 -18.73 5.03 -6.40
N TYR A 66 -19.66 4.93 -5.44
CA TYR A 66 -20.89 4.17 -5.62
C TYR A 66 -21.80 4.72 -6.73
N ASN A 67 -21.79 6.05 -6.98
CA ASN A 67 -22.59 6.67 -8.03
C ASN A 67 -22.12 6.25 -9.43
N ASN A 68 -20.81 6.07 -9.60
CA ASN A 68 -20.21 5.59 -10.85
C ASN A 68 -20.55 4.11 -11.14
N ALA A 69 -21.06 3.36 -10.16
CA ALA A 69 -21.49 1.99 -10.37
C ALA A 69 -23.00 1.86 -10.60
N SER A 70 -23.77 2.89 -10.23
CA SER A 70 -25.24 2.93 -10.29
C SER A 70 -25.82 2.69 -11.69
N PRO A 71 -25.25 3.26 -12.79
CA PRO A 71 -25.78 3.04 -14.14
C PRO A 71 -25.70 1.58 -14.62
N SER A 72 -24.84 0.77 -14.00
CA SER A 72 -24.66 -0.65 -14.31
C SER A 72 -25.53 -1.58 -13.46
N GLY A 73 -26.42 -1.03 -12.62
CA GLY A 73 -27.34 -1.76 -11.76
C GLY A 73 -26.78 -2.13 -10.38
N THR A 74 -27.66 -2.51 -9.45
CA THR A 74 -27.34 -2.76 -8.03
C THR A 74 -26.27 -3.84 -7.81
N ALA A 75 -26.23 -4.86 -8.67
CA ALA A 75 -25.21 -5.92 -8.59
C ALA A 75 -23.79 -5.38 -8.85
N ALA A 76 -23.65 -4.44 -9.80
CA ALA A 76 -22.36 -3.81 -10.10
C ALA A 76 -21.89 -2.88 -8.97
N VAL A 77 -22.82 -2.19 -8.29
CA VAL A 77 -22.53 -1.36 -7.11
C VAL A 77 -21.93 -2.22 -5.99
N ASN A 78 -22.57 -3.36 -5.66
CA ASN A 78 -22.11 -4.25 -4.61
C ASN A 78 -20.76 -4.88 -4.95
N GLN A 79 -20.56 -5.32 -6.21
CA GLN A 79 -19.30 -5.92 -6.63
C GLN A 79 -18.13 -4.92 -6.56
N ARG A 80 -18.33 -3.69 -7.06
CA ARG A 80 -17.29 -2.65 -7.05
C ARG A 80 -16.99 -2.16 -5.63
N GLY A 81 -18.00 -2.09 -4.77
CA GLY A 81 -17.85 -1.77 -3.35
C GLY A 81 -17.06 -2.85 -2.59
N ALA A 82 -17.42 -4.12 -2.78
CA ALA A 82 -16.71 -5.25 -2.16
C ALA A 82 -15.25 -5.32 -2.63
N TYR A 83 -15.00 -5.10 -3.92
CA TYR A 83 -13.63 -5.00 -4.45
C TYR A 83 -12.86 -3.84 -3.79
N ALA A 84 -13.45 -2.64 -3.73
CA ALA A 84 -12.80 -1.47 -3.16
C ALA A 84 -12.48 -1.65 -1.67
N TRP A 85 -13.40 -2.24 -0.91
CA TRP A 85 -13.17 -2.60 0.50
C TRP A 85 -12.03 -3.60 0.65
N PHE A 86 -12.12 -4.73 -0.07
CA PHE A 86 -11.10 -5.78 0.00
C PHE A 86 -9.71 -5.25 -0.38
N PHE A 87 -9.63 -4.47 -1.46
CA PHE A 87 -8.35 -3.94 -1.92
C PHE A 87 -7.80 -2.85 -0.99
N ASN A 88 -8.67 -2.06 -0.35
CA ASN A 88 -8.26 -1.12 0.68
C ASN A 88 -7.70 -1.84 1.92
N VAL A 89 -8.36 -2.91 2.39
CA VAL A 89 -7.85 -3.74 3.48
C VAL A 89 -6.47 -4.31 3.14
N LEU A 90 -6.29 -4.83 1.92
CA LEU A 90 -4.98 -5.31 1.47
C LEU A 90 -3.92 -4.21 1.48
N PHE A 91 -4.26 -2.98 1.09
CA PHE A 91 -3.30 -1.87 1.14
C PHE A 91 -2.84 -1.57 2.57
N TYR A 92 -3.74 -1.60 3.56
CA TYR A 92 -3.37 -1.41 4.96
C TYR A 92 -2.49 -2.56 5.49
N ILE A 93 -2.79 -3.80 5.13
CA ILE A 93 -1.92 -4.95 5.45
C ILE A 93 -0.54 -4.81 4.79
N TYR A 94 -0.49 -4.31 3.55
CA TYR A 94 0.76 -4.04 2.86
C TYR A 94 1.58 -2.96 3.57
N ILE A 95 0.96 -1.91 4.11
CA ILE A 95 1.65 -0.90 4.91
C ILE A 95 2.31 -1.57 6.13
N GLY A 96 1.55 -2.30 6.95
CA GLY A 96 2.08 -2.97 8.13
C GLY A 96 3.21 -3.97 7.84
N THR A 97 3.05 -4.80 6.80
CA THR A 97 4.11 -5.72 6.37
C THR A 97 5.35 -5.00 5.84
N THR A 98 5.20 -3.83 5.21
CA THR A 98 6.33 -2.98 4.81
C THR A 98 7.02 -2.38 6.03
N SER A 99 6.26 -1.98 7.05
CA SER A 99 6.81 -1.54 8.34
C SER A 99 7.70 -2.64 8.94
N HIS A 100 7.21 -3.88 9.01
CA HIS A 100 8.02 -5.02 9.49
C HIS A 100 9.27 -5.28 8.64
N LEU A 101 9.17 -5.17 7.31
CA LEU A 101 10.31 -5.36 6.41
C LEU A 101 11.46 -4.40 6.73
N VAL A 102 11.12 -3.13 6.95
CA VAL A 102 12.11 -2.08 7.19
C VAL A 102 12.63 -2.12 8.64
N MET A 103 11.78 -2.45 9.61
CA MET A 103 12.16 -2.51 11.02
C MET A 103 12.97 -3.73 11.41
N ALA A 104 12.70 -4.88 10.79
CA ALA A 104 13.30 -6.16 11.14
C ALA A 104 14.84 -6.11 11.34
N PRO A 105 15.62 -5.50 10.42
CA PRO A 105 17.08 -5.40 10.58
C PRO A 105 17.57 -4.17 11.37
N LEU A 106 16.77 -3.12 11.55
CA LEU A 106 17.23 -1.82 12.06
C LEU A 106 16.99 -1.64 13.55
N GLU A 107 17.99 -1.18 14.29
CA GLU A 107 17.88 -0.91 15.74
C GLU A 107 17.09 0.36 16.06
N LEU A 108 17.32 1.42 15.27
CA LEU A 108 16.77 2.76 15.46
C LEU A 108 15.49 2.97 14.64
N THR A 109 14.47 3.52 15.27
CA THR A 109 13.19 3.88 14.63
C THR A 109 13.36 4.93 13.53
N GLU A 110 14.20 5.94 13.75
CA GLU A 110 14.44 7.02 12.78
C GLU A 110 15.03 6.51 11.46
N SER A 111 16.00 5.60 11.54
CA SER A 111 16.60 4.98 10.36
C SER A 111 15.57 4.18 9.57
N ALA A 112 14.69 3.46 10.27
CA ALA A 112 13.59 2.73 9.65
C ALA A 112 12.57 3.66 8.99
N GLY A 113 12.21 4.76 9.63
CA GLY A 113 11.35 5.79 9.05
C GLY A 113 11.91 6.34 7.73
N ASN A 114 13.20 6.68 7.71
CA ASN A 114 13.88 7.21 6.51
C ASN A 114 13.88 6.21 5.35
N VAL A 115 14.14 4.92 5.63
CA VAL A 115 14.08 3.86 4.60
C VAL A 115 12.65 3.66 4.11
N GLY A 116 11.67 3.66 5.01
CA GLY A 116 10.24 3.59 4.65
C GLY A 116 9.82 4.74 3.74
N TYR A 117 10.24 5.96 4.07
CA TYR A 117 10.00 7.16 3.25
C TYR A 117 10.63 7.05 1.85
N LEU A 118 11.85 6.52 1.75
CA LEU A 118 12.52 6.31 0.47
C LEU A 118 11.78 5.28 -0.39
N ILE A 119 11.34 4.15 0.19
CA ILE A 119 10.53 3.14 -0.51
C ILE A 119 9.21 3.75 -1.00
N PHE A 120 8.53 4.52 -0.15
CA PHE A 120 7.29 5.22 -0.52
C PHE A 120 7.50 6.19 -1.68
N THR A 121 8.56 7.01 -1.60
CA THR A 121 8.85 8.04 -2.59
C THR A 121 9.16 7.42 -3.95
N LEU A 122 10.05 6.41 -3.99
CA LEU A 122 10.34 5.67 -5.21
C LEU A 122 9.09 4.97 -5.76
N GLY A 123 8.31 4.33 -4.89
CA GLY A 123 7.06 3.68 -5.26
C GLY A 123 6.07 4.63 -5.94
N LEU A 124 5.90 5.83 -5.39
CA LEU A 124 5.01 6.87 -5.92
C LEU A 124 5.53 7.52 -7.20
N THR A 125 6.84 7.78 -7.30
CA THR A 125 7.44 8.36 -8.51
C THR A 125 7.27 7.45 -9.73
N PHE A 126 7.41 6.15 -9.53
CA PHE A 126 7.39 5.17 -10.63
C PHE A 126 6.05 4.42 -10.79
N CYS A 127 4.95 4.84 -10.13
CA CYS A 127 3.65 4.16 -10.25
C CYS A 127 2.85 4.51 -11.52
N GLY A 128 3.34 5.43 -12.36
CA GLY A 128 2.69 5.83 -13.61
C GLY A 128 1.73 7.02 -13.52
N VAL A 129 1.42 7.52 -12.32
CA VAL A 129 0.51 8.67 -12.12
C VAL A 129 1.18 10.00 -12.45
N LEU A 130 2.42 10.19 -11.97
CA LEU A 130 3.17 11.44 -12.18
C LEU A 130 3.80 11.50 -13.57
N VAL A 131 4.32 10.37 -14.04
CA VAL A 131 4.95 10.22 -15.35
C VAL A 131 4.50 8.89 -15.94
N SER A 132 3.93 8.93 -17.15
CA SER A 132 3.48 7.73 -17.86
C SER A 132 4.68 6.85 -18.25
N LEU A 133 4.44 5.53 -18.37
CA LEU A 133 5.47 4.52 -18.65
C LEU A 133 6.29 4.84 -19.92
N ASP A 134 5.67 5.45 -20.92
CA ASP A 134 6.30 5.78 -22.21
C ASP A 134 7.31 6.93 -22.11
N LYS A 135 7.20 7.77 -21.07
CA LYS A 135 8.08 8.91 -20.82
C LYS A 135 9.23 8.57 -19.87
N LEU A 136 9.25 7.35 -19.30
CA LEU A 136 10.33 6.91 -18.42
C LEU A 136 11.57 6.48 -19.23
N PRO A 137 12.79 6.88 -18.81
CA PRO A 137 14.02 6.36 -19.39
C PRO A 137 14.07 4.83 -19.31
N GLY A 138 14.62 4.17 -20.32
CA GLY A 138 14.58 2.70 -20.46
C GLY A 138 15.02 1.92 -19.22
N PHE A 139 16.05 2.40 -18.51
CA PHE A 139 16.51 1.80 -17.25
C PHE A 139 15.43 1.80 -16.16
N TRP A 140 14.61 2.84 -16.02
CA TRP A 140 13.62 2.95 -14.95
C TRP A 140 12.31 2.18 -15.22
N LYS A 141 12.17 1.58 -16.41
CA LYS A 141 10.98 0.79 -16.76
C LYS A 141 10.78 -0.44 -15.87
N PHE A 142 11.86 -1.03 -15.34
CA PHE A 142 11.72 -2.16 -14.39
C PHE A 142 11.04 -1.71 -13.09
N MET A 143 11.34 -0.49 -12.62
CA MET A 143 10.84 0.01 -11.34
C MET A 143 9.32 0.16 -11.36
N TYR A 144 8.74 0.49 -12.50
CA TYR A 144 7.28 0.51 -12.69
C TYR A 144 6.64 -0.86 -12.43
N GLN A 145 7.29 -1.95 -12.85
CA GLN A 145 6.78 -3.32 -12.65
C GLN A 145 7.04 -3.83 -11.23
N VAL A 146 8.11 -3.37 -10.57
CA VAL A 146 8.42 -3.76 -9.19
C VAL A 146 7.68 -2.88 -8.17
N SER A 147 7.12 -1.75 -8.60
CA SER A 147 6.37 -0.85 -7.71
C SER A 147 4.98 -1.41 -7.39
N PRO A 148 4.67 -1.71 -6.12
CA PRO A 148 3.35 -2.17 -5.71
C PRO A 148 2.28 -1.08 -5.89
N PHE A 149 2.67 0.19 -5.89
CA PHE A 149 1.77 1.32 -6.11
C PHE A 149 1.17 1.35 -7.51
N THR A 150 1.90 0.86 -8.52
CA THR A 150 1.40 0.73 -9.90
C THR A 150 0.11 -0.09 -9.92
N TYR A 151 0.13 -1.24 -9.25
CA TYR A 151 -1.00 -2.17 -9.23
C TYR A 151 -2.17 -1.66 -8.39
N ILE A 152 -1.87 -0.95 -7.28
CA ILE A 152 -2.88 -0.27 -6.48
C ILE A 152 -3.61 0.80 -7.26
N VAL A 153 -2.87 1.71 -7.91
CA VAL A 153 -3.46 2.81 -8.66
C VAL A 153 -4.29 2.26 -9.82
N ASP A 154 -3.73 1.33 -10.61
CA ASP A 154 -4.44 0.70 -11.74
C ASP A 154 -5.73 0.02 -11.24
N GLY A 155 -5.68 -0.71 -10.12
CA GLY A 155 -6.85 -1.38 -9.55
C GLY A 155 -7.91 -0.45 -8.96
N PHE A 156 -7.53 0.61 -8.23
CA PHE A 156 -8.50 1.57 -7.69
C PHE A 156 -9.11 2.45 -8.77
N LEU A 157 -8.30 2.97 -9.69
CA LEU A 157 -8.76 3.86 -10.75
C LEU A 157 -9.69 3.11 -11.72
N SER A 158 -9.31 1.90 -12.13
CA SER A 158 -10.18 1.07 -12.98
C SER A 158 -11.49 0.71 -12.30
N ASN A 159 -11.48 0.33 -11.02
CA ASN A 159 -12.71 -0.04 -10.31
C ASN A 159 -13.64 1.16 -10.07
N GLY A 160 -13.09 2.32 -9.70
CA GLY A 160 -13.86 3.51 -9.33
C GLY A 160 -14.45 4.27 -10.52
N LEU A 161 -13.82 4.20 -11.69
CA LEU A 161 -14.15 5.09 -12.83
C LEU A 161 -14.64 4.36 -14.08
N ALA A 162 -14.29 3.09 -14.30
CA ALA A 162 -14.53 2.43 -15.59
C ALA A 162 -16.02 2.31 -15.97
N ASN A 163 -16.25 2.24 -17.28
CA ASN A 163 -17.55 1.97 -17.92
C ASN A 163 -18.64 3.00 -17.60
N ASN A 164 -18.27 4.27 -17.49
CA ASN A 164 -19.23 5.38 -17.39
C ASN A 164 -19.14 6.31 -18.59
N ARG A 165 -20.26 6.99 -18.86
CA ARG A 165 -20.34 8.09 -19.81
C ARG A 165 -19.95 9.37 -19.11
N VAL A 166 -19.01 10.10 -19.69
CA VAL A 166 -18.60 11.41 -19.19
C VAL A 166 -19.56 12.46 -19.76
N GLN A 167 -20.05 13.36 -18.91
CA GLN A 167 -20.78 14.54 -19.34
C GLN A 167 -19.94 15.75 -18.96
N CYS A 168 -19.36 16.42 -19.95
CA CYS A 168 -18.58 17.64 -19.74
C CYS A 168 -19.46 18.75 -19.15
N SER A 169 -18.89 19.50 -18.19
CA SER A 169 -19.48 20.76 -17.74
C SER A 169 -19.35 21.85 -18.81
N SER A 170 -20.15 22.91 -18.73
CA SER A 170 -20.08 24.06 -19.66
C SER A 170 -18.72 24.75 -19.71
N THR A 171 -17.88 24.56 -18.69
CA THR A 171 -16.50 25.05 -18.62
C THR A 171 -15.47 24.12 -19.28
N GLU A 172 -15.80 22.84 -19.43
CA GLU A 172 -14.93 21.83 -20.07
C GLU A 172 -15.23 21.68 -21.57
N LEU A 173 -16.36 22.21 -22.01
CA LEU A 173 -16.73 22.28 -23.41
C LEU A 173 -15.87 23.32 -24.14
N VAL A 174 -15.16 22.85 -25.17
CA VAL A 174 -14.41 23.72 -26.06
C VAL A 174 -15.39 24.33 -27.05
N ARG A 175 -15.46 25.66 -27.07
CA ARG A 175 -16.31 26.43 -27.98
C ARG A 175 -15.53 26.93 -29.18
N PHE A 176 -16.04 26.68 -30.37
CA PHE A 176 -15.45 27.19 -31.61
C PHE A 176 -16.52 27.31 -32.70
N SER A 177 -16.23 28.06 -33.76
CA SER A 177 -17.10 28.17 -34.94
C SER A 177 -16.53 27.33 -36.09
N PRO A 178 -17.37 26.55 -36.79
CA PRO A 178 -16.91 25.76 -37.94
C PRO A 178 -16.63 26.68 -39.14
N SER A 179 -15.85 26.20 -40.10
CA SER A 179 -15.63 26.91 -41.37
C SER A 179 -16.95 27.08 -42.15
N THR A 180 -17.10 28.20 -42.87
CA THR A 180 -18.32 28.54 -43.63
C THR A 180 -18.79 27.40 -44.53
N GLY A 181 -20.07 27.01 -44.37
CA GLY A 181 -20.72 25.98 -45.17
C GLY A 181 -20.74 24.57 -44.55
N TYR A 182 -20.13 24.36 -43.37
CA TYR A 182 -20.15 23.08 -42.66
C TYR A 182 -20.88 23.18 -41.33
N ASN A 183 -21.57 22.10 -40.93
CA ASN A 183 -22.07 21.95 -39.55
C ASN A 183 -20.97 21.42 -38.62
N CYS A 184 -21.18 21.51 -37.30
CA CYS A 184 -20.21 21.04 -36.30
C CYS A 184 -19.82 19.57 -36.49
N ALA A 185 -20.79 18.71 -36.82
CA ALA A 185 -20.54 17.28 -37.06
C ALA A 185 -19.60 17.04 -38.23
N GLN A 186 -19.84 17.66 -39.38
CA GLN A 186 -19.02 17.52 -40.59
C GLN A 186 -17.62 18.09 -40.40
N TYR A 187 -17.51 19.23 -39.71
CA TYR A 187 -16.21 19.83 -39.43
C TYR A 187 -15.36 18.95 -38.49
N MET A 188 -15.98 18.34 -37.48
CA MET A 188 -15.29 17.55 -36.46
C MET A 188 -15.19 16.05 -36.77
N GLU A 189 -15.89 15.53 -37.78
CA GLU A 189 -15.94 14.10 -38.09
C GLU A 189 -14.54 13.50 -38.19
N SER A 190 -13.67 14.09 -39.02
CA SER A 190 -12.31 13.61 -39.21
C SER A 190 -11.45 13.67 -37.95
N TYR A 191 -11.70 14.65 -37.07
CA TYR A 191 -10.99 14.80 -35.80
C TYR A 191 -11.45 13.76 -34.79
N ILE A 192 -12.76 13.57 -34.63
CA ILE A 192 -13.34 12.60 -33.69
C ILE A 192 -12.96 11.17 -34.10
N THR A 193 -12.99 10.85 -35.40
CA THR A 193 -12.55 9.54 -35.90
C THR A 193 -11.05 9.31 -35.66
N LYS A 194 -10.19 10.33 -35.84
CA LYS A 194 -8.74 10.21 -35.58
C LYS A 194 -8.40 10.16 -34.09
N ALA A 195 -9.08 10.96 -33.27
CA ALA A 195 -8.89 10.99 -31.82
C ALA A 195 -9.47 9.74 -31.15
N GLY A 196 -10.48 9.11 -31.77
CA GLY A 196 -11.12 7.89 -31.28
C GLY A 196 -11.99 8.09 -30.04
N ALA A 197 -12.19 9.33 -29.60
CA ALA A 197 -12.95 9.70 -28.41
C ALA A 197 -13.52 11.14 -28.54
N GLY A 198 -14.53 11.43 -27.73
CA GLY A 198 -15.17 12.75 -27.66
C GLY A 198 -16.55 12.80 -28.30
N TYR A 199 -17.31 13.84 -27.98
CA TYR A 199 -18.65 14.05 -28.50
C TYR A 199 -18.97 15.55 -28.62
N LEU A 200 -19.92 15.87 -29.50
CA LEU A 200 -20.48 17.21 -29.66
C LEU A 200 -21.76 17.30 -28.84
N ALA A 201 -21.96 18.41 -28.12
CA ALA A 201 -23.21 18.64 -27.41
C ALA A 201 -24.37 18.88 -28.40
N ASP A 202 -24.11 19.68 -29.44
CA ASP A 202 -25.02 19.89 -30.57
C ASP A 202 -24.30 19.62 -31.91
N PRO A 203 -24.59 18.47 -32.57
CA PRO A 203 -24.01 18.13 -33.87
C PRO A 203 -24.49 18.99 -35.03
N PHE A 204 -25.65 19.64 -34.91
CA PHE A 204 -26.32 20.35 -36.01
C PHE A 204 -26.09 21.86 -35.99
N ALA A 205 -25.48 22.39 -34.94
CA ALA A 205 -25.12 23.79 -34.85
C ALA A 205 -24.20 24.21 -36.02
N THR A 206 -24.43 25.41 -36.53
CA THR A 206 -23.61 26.05 -37.57
C THR A 206 -22.73 27.17 -36.98
N GLU A 207 -22.99 27.54 -35.73
CA GLU A 207 -22.27 28.55 -34.95
C GLU A 207 -22.13 28.04 -33.51
N ASN A 208 -21.04 28.41 -32.82
CA ASN A 208 -20.79 28.02 -31.42
C ASN A 208 -20.87 26.50 -31.14
N CYS A 209 -20.10 25.72 -31.89
CA CYS A 209 -19.93 24.29 -31.62
C CYS A 209 -19.37 24.07 -30.22
N GLU A 210 -19.97 23.15 -29.46
CA GLU A 210 -19.48 22.73 -28.14
C GLU A 210 -18.96 21.29 -28.22
N PHE A 211 -17.66 21.12 -28.00
CA PHE A 211 -16.99 19.82 -28.08
C PHE A 211 -16.42 19.38 -26.73
N CYS A 212 -16.66 18.12 -26.38
CA CYS A 212 -16.07 17.44 -25.24
C CYS A 212 -15.06 16.41 -25.73
N ALA A 213 -13.80 16.51 -25.29
CA ALA A 213 -12.72 15.63 -25.75
C ALA A 213 -12.82 14.18 -25.23
N ILE A 214 -13.61 13.93 -24.19
CA ILE A 214 -13.74 12.62 -23.53
C ILE A 214 -15.21 12.22 -23.51
N SER A 215 -15.56 11.10 -24.15
CA SER A 215 -16.94 10.60 -24.19
C SER A 215 -17.19 9.49 -23.16
N SER A 216 -16.20 8.63 -22.93
CA SER A 216 -16.26 7.60 -21.89
C SER A 216 -15.07 7.71 -20.93
N THR A 217 -15.29 7.33 -19.68
CA THR A 217 -14.22 7.24 -18.69
C THR A 217 -13.16 6.21 -19.10
N ASN A 218 -13.51 5.22 -19.92
CA ASN A 218 -12.55 4.27 -20.46
C ASN A 218 -11.53 4.95 -21.40
N ASP A 219 -11.89 6.03 -22.07
CA ASP A 219 -10.96 6.78 -22.92
C ASP A 219 -9.91 7.47 -22.06
N PHE A 220 -10.32 8.04 -20.92
CA PHE A 220 -9.40 8.55 -19.91
C PHE A 220 -8.49 7.44 -19.35
N LEU A 221 -9.05 6.28 -19.00
CA LEU A 221 -8.25 5.15 -18.48
C LEU A 221 -7.21 4.66 -19.50
N ARG A 222 -7.53 4.65 -20.80
CA ARG A 222 -6.58 4.29 -21.87
C ARG A 222 -5.39 5.24 -21.94
N VAL A 223 -5.62 6.55 -21.77
CA VAL A 223 -4.54 7.55 -21.75
C VAL A 223 -3.57 7.30 -20.59
N VAL A 224 -4.10 6.88 -19.44
CA VAL A 224 -3.28 6.53 -18.25
C VAL A 224 -2.72 5.09 -18.33
N GLY A 225 -3.06 4.33 -19.38
CA GLY A 225 -2.62 2.94 -19.56
C GLY A 225 -3.28 1.95 -18.61
N VAL A 226 -4.45 2.28 -18.05
CA VAL A 226 -5.23 1.52 -17.08
C VAL A 226 -6.37 0.77 -17.78
N SER A 227 -6.65 -0.46 -17.34
CA SER A 227 -7.72 -1.28 -17.94
C SER A 227 -8.53 -2.03 -16.88
N TYR A 228 -9.86 -2.04 -17.07
CA TYR A 228 -10.80 -2.69 -16.16
C TYR A 228 -10.59 -4.20 -16.03
N ASP A 229 -10.16 -4.87 -17.09
CA ASP A 229 -10.00 -6.33 -17.10
C ASP A 229 -8.83 -6.80 -16.23
N ARG A 230 -7.88 -5.90 -15.94
CA ARG A 230 -6.64 -6.22 -15.21
C ARG A 230 -6.80 -6.14 -13.70
N ARG A 231 -7.94 -5.67 -13.18
CA ARG A 231 -8.17 -5.42 -11.74
C ARG A 231 -7.86 -6.63 -10.84
N TRP A 232 -8.37 -7.81 -11.18
CA TRP A 232 -8.17 -9.02 -10.36
C TRP A 232 -6.75 -9.57 -10.45
N ARG A 233 -6.12 -9.45 -11.62
CA ARG A 233 -4.70 -9.76 -11.79
C ARG A 233 -3.85 -8.86 -10.90
N ASN A 234 -4.15 -7.57 -10.86
CA ASN A 234 -3.42 -6.60 -10.04
C ASN A 234 -3.57 -6.89 -8.54
N VAL A 235 -4.75 -7.30 -8.08
CA VAL A 235 -4.96 -7.79 -6.71
C VAL A 235 -4.07 -8.99 -6.40
N GLY A 236 -4.01 -9.98 -7.30
CA GLY A 236 -3.16 -11.16 -7.11
C GLY A 236 -1.66 -10.80 -7.02
N ILE A 237 -1.18 -9.92 -7.90
CA ILE A 237 0.19 -9.41 -7.87
C ILE A 237 0.46 -8.66 -6.56
N PHE A 238 -0.50 -7.85 -6.11
CA PHE A 238 -0.37 -7.09 -4.88
C PHE A 238 -0.27 -7.99 -3.63
N ILE A 239 -1.06 -9.06 -3.58
CA ILE A 239 -0.94 -10.08 -2.53
C ILE A 239 0.45 -10.72 -2.52
N ALA A 240 1.05 -10.96 -3.70
CA ALA A 240 2.42 -11.47 -3.78
C ALA A 240 3.45 -10.52 -3.15
N PHE A 241 3.27 -9.19 -3.28
CA PHE A 241 4.11 -8.21 -2.58
C PHE A 241 3.96 -8.26 -1.06
N ILE A 242 2.76 -8.52 -0.54
CA ILE A 242 2.53 -8.71 0.90
C ILE A 242 3.32 -9.94 1.39
N PHE A 243 3.25 -11.06 0.68
CA PHE A 243 4.04 -12.25 1.02
C PHE A 243 5.55 -12.01 0.90
N PHE A 244 5.98 -11.29 -0.14
CA PHE A 244 7.38 -10.89 -0.29
C PHE A 244 7.87 -10.07 0.92
N ASN A 245 7.07 -9.11 1.39
CA ASN A 245 7.41 -8.33 2.58
C ASN A 245 7.51 -9.21 3.84
N ILE A 246 6.58 -10.15 4.05
CA ILE A 246 6.60 -11.08 5.19
C ILE A 246 7.85 -11.96 5.18
N ILE A 247 8.17 -12.53 4.02
CA ILE A 247 9.37 -13.37 3.84
C ILE A 247 10.63 -12.53 4.01
N GLY A 248 10.67 -11.34 3.40
CA GLY A 248 11.76 -10.39 3.51
C GLY A 248 12.02 -9.94 4.94
N ALA A 249 10.97 -9.59 5.70
CA ALA A 249 11.07 -9.21 7.11
C ALA A 249 11.66 -10.36 7.94
N THR A 250 11.17 -11.59 7.72
CA THR A 250 11.67 -12.79 8.41
C THR A 250 13.13 -13.07 8.07
N PHE A 251 13.50 -12.93 6.80
CA PHE A 251 14.86 -13.15 6.31
C PHE A 251 15.85 -12.09 6.82
N LEU A 252 15.47 -10.80 6.77
CA LEU A 252 16.28 -9.69 7.26
C LEU A 252 16.46 -9.77 8.78
N TYR A 253 15.42 -10.13 9.53
CA TYR A 253 15.51 -10.38 10.96
C TYR A 253 16.50 -11.52 11.25
N TRP A 254 16.39 -12.63 10.51
CA TRP A 254 17.31 -13.76 10.65
C TRP A 254 18.76 -13.35 10.33
N LEU A 255 18.98 -12.60 9.26
CA LEU A 255 20.30 -12.20 8.80
C LEU A 255 20.99 -11.24 9.79
N ALA A 256 20.25 -10.26 10.32
CA ALA A 256 20.80 -9.20 11.14
C ALA A 256 20.82 -9.51 12.65
N ARG A 257 19.87 -10.31 13.18
CA ARG A 257 19.62 -10.43 14.63
C ARG A 257 19.78 -11.83 15.21
N VAL A 258 19.89 -12.88 14.38
CA VAL A 258 20.09 -14.24 14.89
C VAL A 258 21.59 -14.52 15.01
N PRO A 259 22.14 -14.66 16.25
CA PRO A 259 23.55 -14.91 16.47
C PRO A 259 23.86 -16.28 15.89
N LYS A 260 24.86 -16.27 15.01
CA LYS A 260 25.38 -17.50 14.42
C LYS A 260 26.13 -18.27 15.51
N LYS A 261 26.38 -19.56 15.29
CA LYS A 261 26.97 -20.45 16.32
C LYS A 261 28.29 -19.93 16.92
N ALA A 262 28.98 -19.00 16.24
CA ALA A 262 30.19 -18.33 16.69
C ALA A 262 29.95 -17.27 17.79
N ASP A 263 28.78 -16.62 17.84
CA ASP A 263 28.47 -15.51 18.77
C ASP A 263 27.64 -15.96 19.99
N ARG A 264 27.52 -17.27 20.21
CA ARG A 264 26.91 -17.76 21.45
C ARG A 264 27.87 -17.47 22.58
N VAL A 265 27.49 -16.57 23.48
CA VAL A 265 28.16 -16.37 24.77
C VAL A 265 28.33 -17.77 25.38
N LYS A 266 29.58 -18.26 25.44
CA LYS A 266 29.90 -19.44 26.23
C LYS A 266 29.51 -19.05 27.65
N CYS A 267 28.56 -19.76 28.25
CA CYS A 267 28.39 -19.67 29.70
C CYS A 267 29.78 -19.95 30.28
N VAL A 268 30.40 -18.93 30.87
CA VAL A 268 31.60 -19.13 31.67
C VAL A 268 31.12 -20.04 32.80
N LYS A 269 31.45 -21.34 32.71
CA LYS A 269 31.45 -22.17 33.90
C LYS A 269 32.47 -21.52 34.81
N LYS A 270 32.02 -20.83 35.86
CA LYS A 270 32.92 -20.46 36.95
C LYS A 270 33.50 -21.77 37.49
N GLU A 271 34.77 -22.01 37.24
CA GLU A 271 35.53 -23.03 37.98
C GLU A 271 35.54 -22.61 39.45
N GLY A 272 34.81 -23.32 40.30
CA GLY A 272 35.03 -23.29 41.75
C GLY A 272 33.87 -22.95 42.68
N GLU A 273 32.63 -22.74 42.23
CA GLU A 273 31.50 -22.53 43.17
C GLU A 273 30.78 -23.87 43.46
N VAL A 274 30.85 -24.27 44.73
CA VAL A 274 30.18 -25.45 45.33
C VAL A 274 28.68 -25.39 45.07
N ASN A 275 28.09 -26.54 44.72
CA ASN A 275 26.66 -26.69 44.45
C ASN A 275 25.81 -26.26 45.65
N VAL A 276 25.28 -25.04 45.63
CA VAL A 276 24.23 -24.59 46.54
C VAL A 276 22.87 -24.76 45.84
N PRO A 277 21.88 -25.41 46.46
CA PRO A 277 20.56 -25.61 45.86
C PRO A 277 19.87 -24.29 45.50
N GLN A 278 19.17 -24.29 44.36
CA GLN A 278 18.49 -23.12 43.77
C GLN A 278 17.41 -22.47 44.68
N SER A 279 17.04 -23.13 45.80
CA SER A 279 16.15 -22.59 46.83
C SER A 279 16.76 -21.46 47.68
N GLU A 280 18.09 -21.35 47.77
CA GLU A 280 18.74 -20.27 48.55
C GLU A 280 18.97 -18.98 47.74
N TYR A 281 19.08 -19.09 46.41
CA TYR A 281 19.31 -17.92 45.55
C TYR A 281 18.09 -16.96 45.54
N SER A 282 16.88 -17.51 45.57
CA SER A 282 15.65 -16.71 45.60
C SER A 282 15.46 -15.96 46.93
N LYS A 283 15.90 -16.53 48.06
CA LYS A 283 15.86 -15.84 49.37
C LYS A 283 16.83 -14.66 49.42
N SER A 284 18.03 -14.82 48.87
CA SER A 284 19.05 -13.76 48.88
C SER A 284 18.71 -12.52 48.04
N MET A 285 17.86 -12.65 47.01
CA MET A 285 17.34 -11.50 46.26
C MET A 285 16.20 -10.80 46.99
N ILE A 286 15.29 -11.55 47.63
CA ILE A 286 14.16 -11.00 48.38
C ILE A 286 14.67 -10.22 49.61
N ASP A 287 15.66 -10.76 50.35
CA ASP A 287 16.24 -10.08 51.51
C ASP A 287 17.03 -8.80 51.15
N LYS A 288 17.50 -8.68 49.91
CA LYS A 288 18.16 -7.47 49.39
C LYS A 288 17.17 -6.38 48.97
N GLU A 289 15.97 -6.77 48.57
CA GLU A 289 14.93 -5.82 48.15
C GLU A 289 14.26 -5.18 49.37
N ASP A 290 14.06 -5.94 50.46
CA ASP A 290 13.52 -5.42 51.74
C ASP A 290 14.49 -4.54 52.54
N SER A 291 15.81 -4.61 52.30
CA SER A 291 16.81 -3.78 53.00
C SER A 291 17.08 -2.42 52.34
N THR A 292 16.44 -2.13 51.20
CA THR A 292 16.62 -0.87 50.46
C THR A 292 15.39 0.06 50.53
N ILE A 293 14.37 -0.29 51.32
CA ILE A 293 13.18 0.54 51.60
C ILE A 293 13.11 0.84 53.10
N VAL A 294 14.03 1.66 53.60
CA VAL A 294 13.88 2.49 54.81
C VAL A 294 14.59 3.82 54.57
#